data_AF-W1YLH8-F1
#
_entry.id   AF-W1YLH8-F1
#
_cell.length_a   1.000
_cell.length_b   1.000
_cell.length_c   1.000
_cell.angle_alpha   90.00
_cell.angle_beta   90.00
_cell.angle_gamma   90.00
#
_symmetry.space_group_name_H-M   'P 1'
#
loop_
_entity.id
_entity.type
_entity.pdbx_description
1 polymer ?
#
loop_
_entity_poly.entity_id
_entity_poly.type
_entity_poly.pdbx_seq_one_letter_code
_entity_poly.pdbx_strand_id
1 'polypeptide(L)' 'ELESGKIKISEDVYATIVTIAALETKGIHHMSSTFNDGVNTFFRRKSDHEGVKISFNDEGAISVTLYVCIQYG' A
#
# COMPACT_ATOMS: atom_id res chain seq x y z
N GLU A 1 -12.58 24.60 -18.11
CA GLU A 1 -11.99 25.30 -16.96
C GLU A 1 -11.18 24.29 -16.16
N LEU A 2 -9.90 24.58 -15.89
CA LEU A 2 -9.09 23.73 -15.00
C LEU A 2 -9.59 23.96 -13.58
N GLU A 3 -10.14 22.92 -12.96
CA GLU A 3 -10.66 22.94 -11.58
C GLU A 3 -9.52 23.35 -10.62
N SER A 4 -9.42 24.65 -10.32
CA SER A 4 -8.33 25.20 -9.53
C SER A 4 -8.50 24.81 -8.06
N GLY A 5 -7.49 24.15 -7.48
CA GLY A 5 -7.30 24.12 -6.02
C GLY A 5 -7.41 22.76 -5.33
N LYS A 6 -7.58 21.63 -6.02
CA LYS A 6 -7.52 20.32 -5.38
C LYS A 6 -6.09 19.79 -5.34
N ILE A 7 -5.50 19.73 -4.15
CA ILE A 7 -4.21 19.06 -3.92
C ILE A 7 -4.47 17.54 -3.96
N LYS A 8 -3.85 16.86 -4.93
CA LYS A 8 -3.83 15.40 -4.98
C LYS A 8 -2.51 14.89 -4.44
N ILE A 9 -2.59 14.00 -3.46
CA ILE A 9 -1.44 13.29 -2.90
C ILE A 9 -1.30 11.96 -3.65
N SER A 10 -0.08 11.60 -4.03
CA SER A 10 0.18 10.31 -4.70
C SER A 10 -0.16 9.14 -3.78
N GLU A 11 -0.67 8.05 -4.36
CA GLU A 11 -0.89 6.77 -3.66
C GLU A 11 0.38 6.27 -2.96
N ASP A 12 1.55 6.50 -3.57
CA ASP A 12 2.86 6.11 -3.02
C ASP A 12 3.17 6.78 -1.67
N VAL A 13 2.69 8.01 -1.46
CA VAL A 13 2.87 8.72 -0.18
C VAL A 13 2.08 8.01 0.92
N TYR A 14 0.83 7.64 0.65
CA TYR A 14 0.01 6.88 1.59
C TYR A 14 0.62 5.49 1.84
N ALA A 15 1.06 4.81 0.79
CA ALA A 15 1.68 3.49 0.89
C ALA A 15 2.96 3.52 1.74
N THR A 16 3.77 4.58 1.60
CA THR A 16 4.95 4.81 2.42
C THR A 16 4.60 4.98 3.90
N ILE A 17 3.64 5.87 4.23
CA ILE A 17 3.21 6.12 5.61
C ILE A 17 2.69 4.82 6.25
N VAL A 18 1.84 4.10 5.54
CA VAL A 18 1.26 2.84 5.99
C VAL A 18 2.33 1.77 6.22
N THR A 19 3.30 1.65 5.31
CA THR A 19 4.42 0.69 5.43
C THR A 19 5.23 0.95 6.69
N ILE A 20 5.59 2.22 6.94
CA ILE A 20 6.36 2.60 8.13
C ILE A 20 5.56 2.27 9.39
N ALA A 21 4.29 2.69 9.46
CA ALA A 21 3.43 2.44 10.62
C ALA A 21 3.22 0.95 10.89
N ALA A 22 3.07 0.13 9.85
CA ALA A 22 2.95 -1.32 9.99
C ALA A 22 4.24 -1.93 10.54
N LEU A 23 5.41 -1.57 10.01
CA LEU A 23 6.70 -2.11 10.47
C LEU A 23 7.06 -1.69 11.91
N GLU A 24 6.56 -0.55 12.38
CA GLU A 24 6.71 -0.11 13.77
C GLU A 24 5.74 -0.78 14.75
N THR A 25 4.70 -1.45 14.23
CA THR A 25 3.71 -2.13 15.06
C THR A 25 4.26 -3.44 15.61
N LYS A 26 4.29 -3.57 16.94
CA LYS A 26 4.78 -4.78 17.62
C LYS A 26 4.09 -6.04 17.08
N GLY A 27 4.92 -7.03 16.72
CA GLY A 27 4.45 -8.32 16.20
C GLY A 27 4.43 -8.37 14.67
N ILE A 28 4.62 -7.26 13.96
CA ILE A 28 4.84 -7.28 12.50
C ILE A 28 6.34 -7.50 12.24
N HIS A 29 6.70 -8.60 11.56
CA HIS A 29 8.09 -8.88 11.18
C HIS A 29 8.48 -8.15 9.90
N HIS A 30 7.64 -8.26 8.86
CA HIS A 30 7.83 -7.59 7.58
C HIS A 30 6.52 -7.51 6.77
N MET A 31 6.50 -6.62 5.78
CA MET A 31 5.48 -6.57 4.73
C MET A 31 5.63 -7.77 3.79
N SER A 32 4.52 -8.34 3.34
CA SER A 32 4.49 -9.50 2.44
C SER A 32 3.90 -9.12 1.09
N SER A 33 4.53 -9.54 0.01
CA SER A 33 3.98 -9.34 -1.33
C SER A 33 2.83 -10.32 -1.58
N THR A 34 1.76 -9.85 -2.22
CA THR A 34 0.72 -10.75 -2.70
C THR A 34 1.21 -11.53 -3.89
N PHE A 35 1.26 -12.86 -3.76
CA PHE A 35 1.55 -13.82 -4.84
C PHE A 35 0.48 -13.87 -5.97
N ASN A 36 -0.56 -13.04 -5.90
CA ASN A 36 -1.77 -13.15 -6.73
C ASN A 36 -1.60 -12.62 -8.18
N ASP A 37 -0.35 -12.42 -8.59
CA ASP A 37 0.02 -11.81 -9.86
C ASP A 37 0.74 -12.85 -10.76
N GLY A 38 0.56 -14.14 -10.47
CA GLY A 38 1.34 -15.31 -10.92
C GLY A 38 1.38 -15.64 -12.42
N VAL A 39 1.04 -14.70 -13.30
CA VAL A 39 1.32 -14.80 -14.75
C VAL A 39 1.64 -13.47 -15.41
N ASN A 40 1.37 -12.33 -14.76
CA ASN A 40 1.59 -10.99 -15.32
C ASN A 40 2.73 -10.21 -14.62
N THR A 41 3.25 -10.72 -13.49
CA THR A 41 4.29 -10.01 -12.69
C THR A 41 5.69 -10.03 -13.28
N PHE A 42 6.04 -11.01 -14.11
CA PHE A 42 7.43 -11.10 -14.61
C PHE A 42 7.83 -9.88 -15.46
N PHE A 43 6.86 -9.11 -15.96
CA PHE A 43 7.07 -7.92 -16.77
C PHE A 43 6.85 -6.59 -16.04
N ARG A 44 6.29 -6.61 -14.81
CA ARG A 44 6.03 -5.39 -14.04
C ARG A 44 7.16 -5.20 -13.02
N ARG A 45 7.95 -4.14 -13.19
CA ARG A 45 8.93 -3.68 -12.19
C ARG A 45 8.29 -3.75 -10.82
N LYS A 46 8.94 -4.45 -9.88
CA LYS A 46 8.54 -4.46 -8.47
C LYS A 46 8.31 -3.02 -8.02
N SER A 47 7.13 -2.75 -7.45
CA SER A 47 6.84 -1.47 -6.79
C SER A 47 7.45 -1.53 -5.40
N ASP A 48 8.11 -0.47 -4.95
CA ASP A 48 8.80 -0.38 -3.66
C ASP A 48 7.86 -0.49 -2.43
N HIS A 49 6.55 -0.66 -2.64
CA HIS A 49 5.52 -0.76 -1.60
C HIS A 49 4.78 -2.12 -1.63
N GLU A 50 5.51 -3.21 -1.88
CA GLU A 50 4.93 -4.56 -1.92
C GLU A 50 4.16 -4.87 -0.61
N GLY A 51 2.90 -5.30 -0.74
CA GLY A 51 2.06 -5.66 0.41
C GLY A 51 1.16 -4.55 0.97
N VAL A 52 1.16 -3.36 0.35
CA VAL A 52 0.20 -2.29 0.65
C VAL A 52 -0.67 -2.01 -0.57
N LYS A 53 -2.00 -2.01 -0.39
CA LYS A 53 -2.94 -1.56 -1.41
C LYS A 53 -3.78 -0.42 -0.85
N ILE A 54 -3.70 0.73 -1.53
CA ILE A 54 -4.51 1.92 -1.25
C ILE A 54 -5.68 1.95 -2.23
N SER A 55 -6.85 2.33 -1.75
CA SER A 55 -8.04 2.57 -2.57
C SER A 55 -8.88 3.67 -1.94
N PHE A 56 -9.65 4.37 -2.77
CA PHE A 56 -10.55 5.43 -2.34
C PHE A 56 -11.97 5.04 -2.73
N ASN A 57 -12.94 5.36 -1.88
CA ASN A 57 -14.36 5.27 -2.25
C ASN A 57 -14.85 6.60 -2.85
N ASP A 58 -16.10 6.63 -3.33
CA ASP A 58 -16.71 7.81 -3.96
C ASP A 58 -16.84 9.02 -3.02
N GLU A 59 -16.81 8.79 -1.71
CA GLU A 59 -16.86 9.83 -0.67
C GLU A 59 -15.46 10.35 -0.30
N GLY A 60 -14.39 9.81 -0.89
CA GLY A 60 -13.01 10.17 -0.62
C GLY A 60 -12.39 9.51 0.62
N ALA A 61 -13.09 8.55 1.25
CA ALA A 61 -12.52 7.77 2.33
C ALA A 61 -11.43 6.81 1.82
N ILE A 62 -10.34 6.71 2.57
CA ILE A 62 -9.21 5.83 2.27
C ILE A 62 -9.47 4.44 2.83
N SER A 63 -9.30 3.43 1.99
CA SER A 63 -9.27 2.02 2.35
C SER A 63 -7.87 1.45 2.13
N VAL A 64 -7.28 0.92 3.20
CA VAL A 64 -5.92 0.35 3.22
C VAL A 64 -6.01 -1.16 3.43
N THR A 65 -5.45 -1.93 2.51
CA THR A 65 -5.24 -3.38 2.69
C THR A 65 -3.77 -3.66 2.91
N LEU A 66 -3.47 -4.38 3.98
CA LEU A 66 -2.11 -4.75 4.39
C LEU A 66 -1.92 -6.27 4.30
N TYR A 67 -0.82 -6.67 3.68
CA TYR A 67 -0.34 -8.05 3.68
C TYR A 67 0.94 -8.08 4.50
N VAL A 68 0.89 -8.78 5.64
CA VAL A 68 1.97 -8.76 6.64
C VAL A 68 2.28 -10.17 7.11
N CYS A 69 3.55 -10.39 7.46
CA CYS A 69 3.97 -11.56 8.21
C CYS A 69 4.11 -11.19 9.68
N ILE A 70 3.38 -11.92 10.53
CA ILE A 70 3.35 -11.70 11.97
C ILE A 70 4.41 -12.59 12.63
N GLN A 71 5.27 -12.00 13.45
CA GLN A 71 6.14 -12.73 14.38
C GLN A 71 5.27 -13.30 15.51
N TYR A 72 5.18 -14.62 15.60
CA TYR A 72 4.49 -15.31 16.68
C TYR A 72 5.51 -15.92 17.65
N GLY A 73 5.39 -15.60 18.94
CA GLY A 73 6.29 -16.05 20.02
C GLY A 73 6.94 -14.89 20.75
#